data_AF-A0A948WX23-F1
#
_entry.id   AF-A0A948WX23-F1
#
_cell.length_a   1.000
_cell.length_b   1.000
_cell.length_c   1.000
_cell.angle_alpha   90.00
_cell.angle_beta   90.00
_cell.angle_gamma   90.00
#
_symmetry.space_group_name_H-M   'P 1'
#
loop_
_entity.id
_entity.type
_entity.pdbx_description
1 polymer ?
#
loop_
_entity_poly.entity_id
_entity_poly.type
_entity_poly.pdbx_seq_one_letter_code
_entity_poly.pdbx_strand_id
1 'polypeptide(L)' 'MRKPLTNTQCVLLTLFWAALCFIVITSSPRIDGPLIVTIIISGALVFIPIGKSINSRKK' A
#
# COMPACT_ATOMS: atom_id res chain seq x y z
N MET A 1 15.40 18.69 -1.60
CA MET A 1 16.07 17.37 -1.45
C MET A 1 15.03 16.25 -1.59
N ARG A 2 14.90 15.59 -2.75
CA ARG A 2 14.07 14.37 -2.88
C ARG A 2 14.88 13.19 -2.37
N LYS A 3 14.76 12.87 -1.07
CA LYS A 3 15.35 11.66 -0.50
C LYS A 3 14.75 10.45 -1.22
N PRO A 4 15.55 9.54 -1.81
CA PRO A 4 15.03 8.32 -2.39
C PRO A 4 14.36 7.53 -1.28
N LEU A 5 13.08 7.21 -1.47
CA LEU A 5 12.30 6.40 -0.54
C LEU A 5 13.02 5.05 -0.43
N THR A 6 13.58 4.76 0.75
CA THR A 6 14.40 3.56 0.93
C THR A 6 13.51 2.32 0.84
N ASN A 7 14.06 1.20 0.36
CA ASN A 7 13.31 -0.06 0.20
C ASN A 7 12.50 -0.43 1.46
N THR A 8 13.09 -0.20 2.64
CA THR A 8 12.47 -0.46 3.94
C THR A 8 11.22 0.41 4.19
N GLN A 9 11.19 1.65 3.69
CA GLN A 9 10.02 2.51 3.82
C GLN A 9 8.86 2.01 2.96
N CYS A 10 9.12 1.54 1.73
CA CYS A 10 8.08 0.93 0.90
C CYS A 10 7.51 -0.34 1.55
N VAL A 11 8.37 -1.20 2.09
CA VAL A 11 7.96 -2.41 2.80
C VAL A 11 7.12 -2.07 4.02
N LEU A 12 7.56 -1.09 4.82
CA LEU A 12 6.81 -0.62 5.99
C LEU A 12 5.44 -0.05 5.61
N LEU A 13 5.37 0.72 4.52
CA LEU A 13 4.11 1.29 4.00
C LEU A 13 3.14 0.19 3.54
N THR A 14 3.65 -0.86 2.91
CA THR A 14 2.86 -2.02 2.48
C THR A 14 2.32 -2.80 3.66
N LEU A 15 3.15 -3.01 4.69
CA LEU A 15 2.78 -3.73 5.90
C LEU A 15 1.72 -2.95 6.70
N PHE A 16 1.89 -1.63 6.78
CA PHE A 16 0.93 -0.73 7.39
C PHE A 16 -0.40 -0.69 6.62
N TRP A 17 -0.35 -0.68 5.29
CA TRP A 17 -1.54 -0.76 4.44
C TRP A 17 -2.33 -2.06 4.65
N ALA A 18 -1.63 -3.20 4.75
CA ALA A 18 -2.26 -4.49 5.03
C ALA A 18 -2.95 -4.50 6.41
N ALA A 19 -2.31 -3.92 7.43
CA ALA A 19 -2.90 -3.77 8.77
C ALA A 19 -4.17 -2.89 8.75
N LEU A 20 -4.15 -1.78 8.02
CA LEU A 20 -5.32 -0.92 7.83
C LEU A 20 -6.46 -1.66 7.11
N CYS A 21 -6.15 -2.39 6.03
CA CYS A 21 -7.16 -3.20 5.33
C CYS A 21 -7.78 -4.24 6.27
N PHE A 22 -6.97 -4.89 7.10
CA PHE A 22 -7.45 -5.86 8.07
C PHE A 22 -8.42 -5.24 9.09
N ILE A 23 -8.07 -4.09 9.67
CA ILE A 23 -8.93 -3.36 10.61
C ILE A 23 -10.24 -2.94 9.94
N VAL A 24 -10.17 -2.45 8.72
CA VAL A 24 -11.35 -1.98 7.97
C VAL A 24 -12.30 -3.14 7.64
N ILE A 25 -11.76 -4.29 7.23
CA ILE A 25 -12.54 -5.50 6.95
C ILE A 25 -13.16 -6.06 8.24
N THR A 26 -12.42 -6.06 9.36
CA THR A 26 -12.96 -6.53 10.65
C THR A 26 -13.98 -5.58 11.28
N SER A 27 -13.84 -4.28 11.04
CA SER A 27 -14.74 -3.25 11.60
C SER A 27 -16.01 -3.02 10.75
N SER A 28 -16.04 -3.48 9.50
CA SER A 28 -17.18 -3.29 8.59
C SER A 28 -17.96 -4.59 8.38
N PRO A 29 -18.97 -4.91 9.21
CA PRO A 29 -19.82 -6.10 9.04
C PRO A 29 -20.75 -6.03 7.82
N ARG A 30 -20.88 -4.85 7.21
CA ARG A 30 -21.52 -4.64 5.91
C ARG A 30 -20.42 -4.27 4.93
N ILE A 31 -20.32 -5.02 3.84
CA ILE A 31 -19.39 -4.70 2.77
C ILE A 31 -19.95 -3.49 2.02
N ASP A 32 -19.57 -2.30 2.47
CA ASP A 32 -19.85 -1.05 1.77
C ASP A 32 -18.99 -1.02 0.51
N GLY A 33 -19.60 -1.26 -0.65
CA GLY A 33 -18.92 -1.25 -1.95
C GLY A 33 -17.92 -0.09 -2.17
N PRO A 34 -18.23 1.16 -1.76
CA PRO A 34 -17.29 2.29 -1.85
C PRO A 34 -16.00 2.09 -1.05
N LEU A 35 -16.08 1.41 0.09
CA LEU A 35 -14.97 1.21 1.01
C LEU A 35 -13.98 0.17 0.43
N ILE A 36 -14.47 -0.86 -0.28
CA ILE A 36 -13.60 -1.76 -1.05
C ILE A 36 -12.86 -1.04 -2.19
N VAL A 37 -13.56 -0.17 -2.93
CA VAL A 37 -12.96 0.57 -4.04
C VAL A 37 -11.85 1.48 -3.53
N THR A 38 -12.06 2.12 -2.39
CA THR A 38 -11.08 2.97 -1.73
C THR A 38 -9.84 2.18 -1.29
N ILE A 39 -10.02 0.97 -0.76
CA ILE A 39 -8.91 0.06 -0.42
C ILE A 39 -8.10 -0.30 -1.67
N ILE A 40 -8.75 -0.67 -2.77
CA ILE A 40 -8.06 -1.07 -4.02
C ILE A 40 -7.25 0.10 -4.59
N ILE A 41 -7.82 1.30 -4.64
CA ILE A 41 -7.12 2.51 -5.11
C ILE A 41 -5.91 2.82 -4.20
N SER A 42 -6.10 2.72 -2.89
CA SER A 42 -5.01 2.89 -1.93
C SER A 42 -3.90 1.86 -2.14
N GLY A 43 -4.24 0.60 -2.40
CA GLY A 43 -3.25 -0.47 -2.64
C GLY A 43 -2.43 -0.21 -3.90
N ALA A 44 -3.07 0.25 -4.98
CA ALA A 44 -2.38 0.60 -6.21
C ALA A 44 -1.34 1.72 -5.99
N LEU A 45 -1.67 2.75 -5.22
CA LEU A 45 -0.76 3.85 -4.88
C LEU A 45 0.47 3.37 -4.09
N VAL A 46 0.28 2.44 -3.14
CA VAL A 46 1.36 1.87 -2.32
C VAL A 46 2.27 0.96 -3.17
N PHE A 47 1.76 0.35 -4.24
CA PHE A 47 2.51 -0.54 -5.13
C PHE A 47 3.45 0.18 -6.12
N ILE A 48 3.11 1.40 -6.56
CA ILE A 48 3.94 2.22 -7.48
C ILE A 48 5.40 2.36 -7.01
N PRO A 49 5.69 2.77 -5.76
CA PRO A 49 7.07 2.92 -5.29
C PRO A 49 7.80 1.57 -5.17
N ILE A 50 7.10 0.46 -4.94
CA ILE A 50 7.69 -0.89 -4.88
C ILE A 50 8.21 -1.31 -6.26
N GLY A 51 7.39 -1.16 -7.31
CA GLY A 51 7.79 -1.48 -8.67
C GLY A 51 9.00 -0.67 -9.13
N LYS A 52 9.04 0.63 -8.77
CA LYS A 52 10.20 1.49 -9.02
C LYS A 52 11.45 1.04 -8.28
N SER A 53 11.31 0.56 -7.04
CA SER A 53 12.43 0.08 -6.22
C SER A 53 13.06 -1.21 -6.78
N ILE A 54 12.23 -2.15 -7.23
CA ILE A 54 12.68 -3.42 -7.83
C ILE A 54 13.47 -3.16 -9.11
N ASN A 55 12.97 -2.28 -9.99
CA ASN A 55 13.65 -1.94 -11.23
C ASN A 55 15.01 -1.26 -11.01
N SER A 56 15.18 -0.51 -9.92
CA SER A 56 16.46 0.13 -9.59
C SER A 56 17.54 -0.84 -9.09
N ARG A 57 17.17 -2.09 -8.76
CA ARG A 57 18.12 -3.16 -8.34
C ARG A 57 18.56 -4.04 -9.51
N LYS A 58 17.88 -3.97 -10.65
CA LYS A 58 18.20 -4.71 -11.89
C LYS A 58 19.15 -3.95 -12.82
N LYS A 59 19.54 -2.73 -12.47
CA LYS A 59 20.57 -1.94 -13.16
C LYS A 59 21.86 -1.99 -12.37
#